data_AF-A0A8T1S7F3-F1
#
_entry.id   AF-A0A8T1S7F3-F1
#
_cell.length_a   1.000
_cell.length_b   1.000
_cell.length_c   1.000
_cell.angle_alpha   90.00
_cell.angle_beta   90.00
_cell.angle_gamma   90.00
#
_symmetry.space_group_name_H-M   'P 1'
#
loop_
_entity.id
_entity.type
_entity.pdbx_description
1 polymer ?
#
loop_
_entity_poly.entity_id
_entity_poly.type
_entity_poly.pdbx_seq_one_letter_code
_entity_poly.pdbx_strand_id
1 'polypeptide(L)'
;SVPSGKKEEFLLMLVNRPLLILQSEAGFVGLFPGTQRLDGNRPAYDTSTLTLSEDGFCHFRVANKYWSLDKDGLIMASEDHPSNFTLQFVSSSCLVLKAPNSKYLVAEAGGRLWAGASDAASATPFRY
;
A
#
# COMPACT_ATOMS: atom_id res chain seq x y z
N SER A 1 21.85 -11.33 -27.42
CA SER A 1 21.30 -10.12 -26.80
C SER A 1 19.82 -10.07 -27.10
N VAL A 2 18.97 -10.32 -26.10
CA VAL A 2 17.51 -10.21 -26.26
C VAL A 2 17.16 -8.71 -26.29
N PRO A 3 16.37 -8.21 -27.24
CA PRO A 3 16.00 -6.79 -27.24
C PRO A 3 15.17 -6.50 -25.99
N SER A 4 15.52 -5.42 -25.30
CA SER A 4 14.68 -4.81 -24.26
C SER A 4 13.29 -4.56 -24.87
N GLY A 5 12.29 -5.29 -24.36
CA GLY A 5 10.91 -5.14 -24.80
C GLY A 5 10.44 -3.70 -24.64
N LYS A 6 9.63 -3.22 -25.59
CA LYS A 6 9.00 -1.90 -25.53
C LYS A 6 8.37 -1.72 -24.15
N LYS A 7 8.72 -0.64 -23.45
CA LYS A 7 8.01 -0.26 -22.23
C LYS A 7 6.58 0.06 -22.63
N GLU A 8 5.65 -0.76 -22.19
CA GLU A 8 4.23 -0.48 -22.32
C GLU A 8 3.85 0.53 -21.25
N GLU A 9 3.35 1.68 -21.67
CA GLU A 9 2.80 2.70 -20.79
C GLU A 9 1.29 2.49 -20.71
N PHE A 10 0.76 2.39 -19.49
CA PHE A 10 -0.67 2.24 -19.24
C PHE A 10 -1.18 3.42 -18.43
N LEU A 11 -2.40 3.88 -18.75
CA LEU A 11 -3.09 4.93 -18.01
C LEU A 11 -3.95 4.29 -16.92
N LEU A 12 -3.53 4.45 -15.66
CA LEU A 12 -4.39 4.11 -14.52
C LEU A 12 -5.35 5.27 -14.25
N MET A 13 -6.62 5.12 -14.62
CA MET A 13 -7.64 6.14 -14.37
C MET A 13 -8.57 5.70 -13.25
N LEU A 14 -8.42 6.35 -12.10
CA LEU A 14 -9.25 6.14 -10.91
C LEU A 14 -10.53 6.98 -11.02
N VAL A 15 -11.58 6.43 -11.66
CA VAL A 15 -12.86 7.13 -11.82
C VAL A 15 -13.82 6.83 -10.66
N ASN A 16 -14.23 7.89 -9.95
CA ASN A 16 -15.38 7.93 -9.04
C ASN A 16 -15.20 7.33 -7.61
N ARG A 17 -14.55 8.10 -6.72
CA ARG A 17 -14.14 7.73 -5.34
C ARG A 17 -13.30 6.45 -5.30
N PRO A 18 -12.00 6.52 -5.67
CA PRO A 18 -11.13 5.34 -5.69
C PRO A 18 -10.79 4.87 -4.28
N LEU A 19 -11.70 4.07 -3.74
CA LEU A 19 -11.47 3.28 -2.56
C LEU A 19 -10.59 2.11 -2.99
N LEU A 20 -9.33 2.13 -2.58
CA LEU A 20 -8.46 0.96 -2.71
C LEU A 20 -8.58 0.15 -1.42
N ILE A 21 -9.09 -1.07 -1.53
CA ILE A 21 -9.20 -1.99 -0.40
C ILE A 21 -8.07 -3.00 -0.55
N LEU A 22 -7.12 -3.00 0.38
CA LEU A 22 -6.02 -3.96 0.34
C LEU A 22 -6.31 -5.14 1.25
N GLN A 23 -6.18 -6.35 0.72
CA GLN A 23 -6.39 -7.58 1.48
C GLN A 23 -5.17 -8.51 1.38
N SER A 24 -4.59 -8.87 2.52
CA SER A 24 -3.60 -9.93 2.65
C SER A 24 -4.28 -11.30 2.80
N GLU A 25 -3.51 -12.36 2.97
CA GLU A 25 -4.08 -13.68 3.34
C GLU A 25 -4.73 -13.68 4.73
N ALA A 26 -4.23 -12.85 5.66
CA ALA A 26 -4.69 -12.80 7.03
C ALA A 26 -5.93 -11.91 7.23
N GLY A 27 -6.28 -11.08 6.26
CA GLY A 27 -7.42 -10.17 6.33
C GLY A 27 -7.20 -8.86 5.60
N PHE A 28 -8.02 -7.87 5.91
CA PHE A 28 -7.93 -6.53 5.31
C PHE A 28 -6.86 -5.69 5.98
N VAL A 29 -6.29 -4.76 5.21
CA VAL A 29 -5.54 -3.64 5.75
C VAL A 29 -6.51 -2.61 6.30
N GLY A 30 -6.36 -2.24 7.57
CA GLY A 30 -7.23 -1.26 8.21
C GLY A 30 -6.69 -0.79 9.55
N LEU A 31 -7.26 0.29 10.06
CA LEU A 31 -6.86 0.95 11.29
C LEU A 31 -7.12 0.03 12.48
N PHE A 32 -6.12 -0.12 13.34
CA PHE A 32 -6.30 -0.80 14.60
C PHE A 32 -7.05 0.14 15.57
N PRO A 33 -8.22 -0.27 16.11
CA PRO A 33 -9.11 0.60 16.87
C PRO A 33 -8.43 1.33 18.01
N GLY A 34 -8.72 2.62 18.15
CA GLY A 34 -8.16 3.47 19.20
C GLY A 34 -6.70 3.84 19.01
N THR A 35 -6.09 3.49 17.86
CA THR A 35 -4.70 3.81 17.55
C THR A 35 -4.57 4.46 16.17
N GLN A 36 -3.34 4.89 15.84
CA GLN A 36 -2.97 5.33 14.49
C GLN A 36 -2.32 4.20 13.67
N ARG A 37 -2.21 2.98 14.21
CA ARG A 37 -1.53 1.87 13.53
C ARG A 37 -2.45 1.23 12.51
N LEU A 38 -1.90 0.87 11.35
CA LEU A 38 -2.58 0.02 10.37
C LEU A 38 -2.13 -1.44 10.55
N ASP A 39 -3.10 -2.35 10.58
CA ASP A 39 -2.85 -3.79 10.66
C ASP A 39 -3.31 -4.48 9.37
N GLY A 40 -2.68 -5.59 9.02
CA GLY A 40 -2.94 -6.37 7.81
C GLY A 40 -3.91 -7.55 7.98
N ASN A 41 -4.50 -7.75 9.16
CA ASN A 41 -5.38 -8.88 9.48
C ASN A 41 -6.78 -8.44 9.98
N ARG A 42 -7.23 -7.24 9.59
CA ARG A 42 -8.51 -6.73 10.05
C ARG A 42 -9.66 -7.57 9.46
N PRO A 43 -10.73 -7.85 10.24
CA PRO A 43 -11.87 -8.61 9.74
C PRO A 43 -12.76 -7.80 8.78
N ALA A 44 -12.63 -6.48 8.80
CA ALA A 44 -13.32 -5.55 7.91
C ALA A 44 -12.31 -4.52 7.39
N TYR A 45 -12.56 -3.99 6.20
CA TYR A 45 -11.75 -2.93 5.62
C TYR A 45 -12.15 -1.56 6.17
N ASP A 46 -11.18 -0.67 6.29
CA ASP A 46 -11.44 0.76 6.40
C ASP A 46 -11.33 1.40 5.02
N THR A 47 -12.19 2.38 4.75
CA THR A 47 -12.15 3.10 3.47
C THR A 47 -10.94 4.03 3.45
N SER A 48 -9.88 3.62 2.76
CA SER A 48 -8.76 4.50 2.41
C SER A 48 -9.04 5.17 1.07
N THR A 49 -8.91 6.50 1.02
CA THR A 49 -8.89 7.25 -0.25
C THR A 49 -7.49 7.19 -0.83
N LEU A 50 -7.41 6.93 -2.14
CA LEU A 50 -6.17 6.97 -2.91
C LEU A 50 -6.16 8.21 -3.82
N THR A 51 -5.09 8.99 -3.75
CA THR A 51 -4.79 10.05 -4.73
C THR A 51 -3.46 9.80 -5.41
N LEU A 52 -3.29 10.31 -6.63
CA LEU A 52 -2.04 10.23 -7.38
C LEU A 52 -1.38 11.62 -7.42
N SER A 53 -0.08 11.67 -7.18
CA SER A 53 0.71 12.89 -7.39
C SER A 53 1.01 13.09 -8.88
N GLU A 54 1.46 14.29 -9.24
CA GLU A 54 1.92 14.60 -10.61
C GLU A 54 3.08 13.69 -11.05
N ASP A 55 3.96 13.34 -10.10
CA ASP A 55 5.07 12.40 -10.32
C ASP A 55 4.67 10.90 -10.31
N GLY A 56 3.38 10.59 -10.21
CA GLY A 56 2.87 9.21 -10.23
C GLY A 56 2.96 8.43 -8.92
N PHE A 57 3.22 9.10 -7.79
CA PHE A 57 3.17 8.46 -6.47
C PHE A 57 1.73 8.30 -5.99
N CYS A 58 1.50 7.21 -5.25
CA CYS A 58 0.24 6.93 -4.59
C CYS A 58 0.27 7.49 -3.17
N HIS A 59 -0.76 8.27 -2.83
CA HIS A 59 -0.97 8.80 -1.49
C HIS A 59 -2.23 8.18 -0.89
N PHE A 60 -2.04 7.47 0.21
CA PHE A 60 -3.12 6.82 0.93
C PHE A 60 -3.55 7.67 2.11
N ARG A 61 -4.87 7.83 2.30
CA ARG A 61 -5.43 8.56 3.43
C ARG A 61 -6.62 7.80 4.01
N VAL A 62 -6.62 7.63 5.32
CA VAL A 62 -7.68 6.95 6.09
C VAL A 62 -8.00 7.77 7.33
N ALA A 63 -9.27 7.89 7.70
CA ALA A 63 -9.71 8.71 8.83
C ALA A 63 -9.08 10.13 8.85
N ASN A 64 -8.99 10.76 7.68
CA ASN A 64 -8.37 12.07 7.45
C ASN A 64 -6.85 12.18 7.70
N LYS A 65 -6.15 11.08 7.96
CA LYS A 65 -4.69 11.04 8.12
C LYS A 65 -4.03 10.26 6.99
N TYR A 66 -2.89 10.75 6.52
CA TYR A 66 -2.11 10.09 5.50
C TYR A 66 -1.36 8.90 6.10
N TRP A 67 -1.19 7.87 5.27
CA TRP A 67 -0.30 6.77 5.60
C TRP A 67 1.13 7.29 5.74
N SER A 68 1.83 6.74 6.72
CA SER A 68 3.20 7.09 7.07
C SER A 68 3.94 5.87 7.62
N LEU A 69 5.22 6.04 7.90
CA LEU A 69 6.06 5.02 8.53
C LEU A 69 6.55 5.55 9.86
N ASP A 70 6.53 4.71 10.89
CA ASP A 70 7.30 4.98 12.09
C ASP A 70 8.78 4.62 11.91
N LYS A 71 9.57 4.81 12.97
CA LYS A 71 11.01 4.52 12.99
C LYS A 71 11.37 3.05 12.70
N ASP A 72 10.45 2.13 12.98
CA ASP A 72 10.64 0.68 12.81
C ASP A 72 10.00 0.19 11.50
N GLY A 73 9.46 1.13 10.70
CA GLY A 73 8.82 0.88 9.42
C GLY A 73 7.37 0.37 9.53
N LEU A 74 6.74 0.42 10.71
CA LEU A 74 5.31 0.12 10.83
C LEU A 74 4.50 1.13 10.04
N ILE A 75 3.42 0.65 9.41
CA ILE A 75 2.52 1.52 8.66
C ILE A 75 1.55 2.18 9.64
N MET A 76 1.53 3.50 9.62
CA MET A 76 0.72 4.35 10.51
C MET A 76 -0.19 5.25 9.67
N ALA A 77 -1.21 5.83 10.30
CA ALA A 77 -2.07 6.87 9.78
C ALA A 77 -2.02 8.07 10.74
N SER A 78 -0.87 8.75 10.79
CA SER A 78 -0.59 9.82 11.75
C SER A 78 -0.45 11.21 11.12
N GLU A 79 -0.07 11.26 9.85
CA GLU A 79 0.44 12.49 9.24
C GLU A 79 -0.64 13.32 8.54
N ASP A 80 -0.42 14.64 8.49
CA ASP A 80 -1.24 15.57 7.72
C ASP A 80 -0.73 15.76 6.28
N HIS A 81 0.45 15.23 5.98
CA HIS A 81 1.13 15.37 4.68
C HIS A 81 1.31 13.98 4.04
N PRO A 82 1.23 13.87 2.71
CA PRO A 82 1.28 12.58 2.04
C PRO A 82 2.68 11.96 2.05
N SER A 83 2.73 10.64 2.26
CA SER A 83 3.91 9.83 1.97
C SER A 83 3.83 9.21 0.58
N ASN A 84 4.96 9.15 -0.12
CA ASN A 84 5.04 8.62 -1.48
C ASN A 84 5.15 7.09 -1.51
N PHE A 85 4.07 6.42 -1.88
CA PHE A 85 4.08 4.98 -2.17
C PHE A 85 4.06 4.70 -3.67
N THR A 86 4.47 3.51 -4.06
CA THR A 86 4.36 3.02 -5.44
C THR A 86 3.62 1.68 -5.45
N LEU A 87 2.66 1.54 -6.37
CA LEU A 87 1.99 0.27 -6.65
C LEU A 87 2.76 -0.48 -7.74
N GLN A 88 2.97 -1.78 -7.53
CA GLN A 88 3.47 -2.69 -8.56
C GLN A 88 2.51 -3.86 -8.72
N PHE A 89 1.90 -3.97 -9.89
CA PHE A 89 0.97 -5.05 -10.20
C PHE A 89 1.74 -6.35 -10.43
N VAL A 90 1.50 -7.34 -9.58
CA VAL A 90 2.10 -8.69 -9.72
C VAL A 90 1.19 -9.63 -10.52
N SER A 91 -0.12 -9.31 -10.57
CA SER A 91 -1.11 -9.97 -11.43
C SER A 91 -2.26 -9.01 -11.74
N SER A 92 -3.29 -9.48 -12.45
CA SER A 92 -4.51 -8.72 -12.71
C SER A 92 -5.33 -8.39 -11.46
N SER A 93 -5.10 -9.08 -10.34
CA SER A 93 -5.86 -8.93 -9.09
C SER A 93 -5.01 -8.71 -7.85
N CYS A 94 -3.69 -8.69 -8.00
CA CYS A 94 -2.75 -8.53 -6.89
C CYS A 94 -1.71 -7.47 -7.20
N LEU A 95 -1.34 -6.71 -6.18
CA LEU A 95 -0.26 -5.73 -6.22
C LEU A 95 0.64 -5.87 -4.99
N VAL A 96 1.84 -5.32 -5.07
CA VAL A 96 2.71 -5.07 -3.93
C VAL A 96 2.95 -3.57 -3.80
N LEU A 97 3.17 -3.09 -2.58
CA LEU A 97 3.38 -1.68 -2.31
C LEU A 97 4.83 -1.43 -1.89
N LYS A 98 5.50 -0.50 -2.58
CA LYS A 98 6.78 0.05 -2.17
C LYS A 98 6.55 1.33 -1.37
N ALA A 99 7.17 1.43 -0.22
CA ALA A 99 7.09 2.57 0.70
C ALA A 99 8.23 3.59 0.47
N PRO A 100 8.13 4.80 1.05
CA PRO A 100 9.18 5.83 0.98
C PRO A 100 10.56 5.39 1.44
N ASN A 101 10.65 4.43 2.37
CA ASN A 101 11.92 3.87 2.84
C ASN A 101 12.57 2.89 1.83
N SER A 102 12.05 2.84 0.59
CA SER A 102 12.46 1.95 -0.49
C SER A 102 12.27 0.45 -0.25
N LYS A 103 11.56 0.07 0.82
CA LYS A 103 11.17 -1.31 1.11
C LYS A 103 9.72 -1.57 0.72
N TYR A 104 9.37 -2.84 0.66
CA TYR A 104 8.02 -3.29 0.33
C TYR A 104 7.24 -3.68 1.59
N LEU A 105 5.93 -3.51 1.52
CA LEU A 105 5.01 -3.86 2.61
C LEU A 105 4.96 -5.38 2.82
N VAL A 106 4.95 -5.75 4.10
CA VAL A 106 4.79 -7.10 4.62
C VAL A 106 3.65 -7.06 5.63
N ALA A 107 2.67 -7.94 5.45
CA ALA A 107 1.62 -8.22 6.42
C ALA A 107 1.86 -9.60 7.04
N GLU A 108 2.04 -9.63 8.36
CA GLU A 108 2.22 -10.87 9.12
C GLU A 108 0.87 -11.39 9.64
N ALA A 109 0.78 -12.70 9.90
CA ALA A 109 -0.45 -13.31 10.43
C ALA A 109 -0.91 -12.69 11.76
N GLY A 110 0.03 -12.21 12.58
CA GLY A 110 -0.22 -11.49 13.84
C GLY A 110 -0.77 -10.07 13.65
N GLY A 111 -0.99 -9.61 12.40
CA GLY A 111 -1.57 -8.32 12.07
C GLY A 111 -0.56 -7.22 11.81
N ARG A 112 0.71 -7.41 12.15
CA ARG A 112 1.75 -6.42 11.89
C ARG A 112 1.84 -6.11 10.40
N LEU A 113 1.63 -4.85 10.04
CA LEU A 113 1.85 -4.32 8.70
C LEU A 113 3.04 -3.36 8.72
N TRP A 114 4.07 -3.64 7.93
CA TRP A 114 5.31 -2.87 7.96
C TRP A 114 6.07 -2.91 6.63
N ALA A 115 6.90 -1.91 6.36
CA ALA A 115 7.74 -1.84 5.17
C ALA A 115 9.12 -2.46 5.44
N GLY A 116 9.22 -3.77 5.22
CA GLY A 116 10.38 -4.59 5.62
C GLY A 116 11.09 -5.33 4.50
N ALA A 117 10.37 -5.70 3.44
CA ALA A 117 10.91 -6.53 2.37
C ALA A 117 11.83 -5.73 1.44
N SER A 118 12.97 -6.31 1.07
CA SER A 118 13.99 -5.65 0.23
C SER A 118 13.63 -5.66 -1.25
N ASP A 119 12.76 -6.57 -1.67
CA ASP A 119 12.33 -6.74 -3.06
C ASP A 119 10.85 -7.11 -3.14
N ALA A 120 10.29 -7.02 -4.34
CA ALA A 120 8.88 -7.31 -4.59
C ALA A 120 8.54 -8.80 -4.40
N ALA A 121 9.50 -9.71 -4.58
CA ALA A 121 9.27 -11.16 -4.49
C ALA A 121 9.11 -11.63 -3.02
N SER A 122 9.73 -10.91 -2.09
CA SER A 122 9.62 -11.12 -0.64
C SER A 122 8.51 -10.29 0.03
N ALA A 123 7.83 -9.44 -0.74
CA ALA A 123 6.72 -8.63 -0.26
C ALA A 123 5.42 -9.44 -0.10
N THR A 124 4.48 -8.91 0.68
CA THR A 124 3.12 -9.47 0.69
C THR A 124 2.36 -9.02 -0.55
N PRO A 125 1.82 -9.94 -1.38
CA PRO A 125 0.86 -9.58 -2.40
C PRO A 125 -0.49 -9.25 -1.76
N PHE A 126 -1.03 -8.08 -2.08
CA PHE A 126 -2.35 -7.65 -1.64
C PHE A 126 -3.34 -7.76 -2.79
N ARG A 127 -4.49 -8.38 -2.53
CA ARG A 127 -5.66 -8.23 -3.41
C ARG A 127 -6.20 -6.82 -3.29
N TYR A 128 -6.68 -6.25 -4.39
CA TYR A 128 -7.13 -4.87 -4.49
C TYR A 128 -8.47 -4.71 -5.20
#